data_AF-A0A6N6KPG1-F1
#
_entry.id   AF-A0A6N6KPG1-F1
#
_cell.length_a   1.000
_cell.length_b   1.000
_cell.length_c   1.000
_cell.angle_alpha   90.00
_cell.angle_beta   90.00
_cell.angle_gamma   90.00
#
_symmetry.space_group_name_H-M   'P 1'
#
loop_
_entity.id
_entity.type
_entity.pdbx_description
1 polymer ?
#
loop_
_entity_poly.entity_id
_entity_poly.type
_entity_poly.pdbx_seq_one_letter_code
_entity_poly.pdbx_strand_id
1 'polypeptide(L)'
;MNFAYFITRKVARFGQQSFSRLIIRFAVIAVALSVSVMIASTALIAGFKREISSKIFGFWGHIHISDSGVSRSILEAKPISKFQDFYPSIDTIQQVSYFAYEEWRGREITVERQSNEGIRHIQVFAVTPGIIQSNEEIEGIILKGVDSGFDWEFM
;
A
#
# COMPACT_ATOMS: atom_id res chain seq x y z
N MET A 1 -53.60 32.47 51.00
CA MET A 1 -52.33 32.28 50.24
C MET A 1 -52.21 30.81 49.88
N ASN A 2 -51.97 30.48 48.61
CA ASN A 2 -52.01 29.08 48.14
C ASN A 2 -50.61 28.44 48.21
N PHE A 3 -50.29 27.87 49.37
CA PHE A 3 -48.95 27.36 49.70
C PHE A 3 -48.51 26.19 48.80
N ALA A 4 -49.46 25.34 48.42
CA ALA A 4 -49.24 24.23 47.50
C ALA A 4 -48.70 24.73 46.15
N TYR A 5 -49.29 25.80 45.59
CA TYR A 5 -48.83 26.39 44.34
C TYR A 5 -47.39 26.91 44.42
N PHE A 6 -46.99 27.44 45.58
CA PHE A 6 -45.63 27.94 45.79
C PHE A 6 -44.58 26.81 45.84
N ILE A 7 -44.88 25.70 46.53
CA ILE A 7 -44.02 24.51 46.60
C ILE A 7 -43.91 23.85 45.22
N THR A 8 -45.04 23.65 44.52
CA THR A 8 -45.05 23.03 43.19
C THR A 8 -44.26 23.85 42.17
N ARG A 9 -44.41 25.19 42.16
CA ARG A 9 -43.65 26.07 41.26
C ARG A 9 -42.16 26.13 41.58
N LYS A 10 -41.77 25.96 42.85
CA LYS A 10 -40.37 25.88 43.28
C LYS A 10 -39.74 24.56 42.85
N VAL A 11 -40.40 23.42 43.12
CA VAL A 11 -39.91 22.08 42.78
C VAL A 11 -39.85 21.86 41.27
N ALA A 12 -40.84 22.32 40.51
CA ALA A 12 -40.86 22.20 39.05
C ALA A 12 -39.72 22.98 38.35
N ARG A 13 -39.16 24.03 38.98
CA ARG A 13 -38.04 24.80 38.44
C ARG A 13 -36.66 24.17 38.70
N PHE A 14 -36.54 23.25 39.65
CA PHE A 14 -35.29 22.53 39.94
C PHE A 14 -35.19 21.19 39.18
N GLY A 15 -35.86 21.07 38.03
CA GLY A 15 -35.65 19.95 37.11
C GLY A 15 -34.20 19.89 36.63
N GLN A 16 -33.56 18.74 36.81
CA GLN A 16 -32.12 18.42 36.70
C GLN A 16 -31.47 18.59 35.29
N GLN A 17 -31.91 19.57 34.51
CA GLN A 17 -31.51 19.79 33.11
C GLN A 17 -30.01 20.11 32.92
N SER A 18 -29.32 20.66 33.93
CA SER A 18 -27.90 21.06 33.76
C SER A 18 -26.92 19.89 33.91
N PHE A 19 -27.21 18.92 34.78
CA PHE A 19 -26.30 17.80 35.06
C PHE A 19 -26.23 16.81 33.90
N SER A 20 -27.38 16.46 33.31
CA SER A 20 -27.44 15.59 32.13
C SER A 20 -26.69 16.18 30.94
N ARG A 21 -26.80 17.50 30.72
CA ARG A 21 -26.12 18.19 29.61
C ARG A 21 -24.59 18.19 29.75
N LEU A 22 -24.07 18.24 30.98
CA LEU A 22 -22.64 18.19 31.26
C LEU A 22 -22.07 16.80 30.95
N ILE A 23 -22.77 15.73 31.36
CA ILE A 23 -22.36 14.35 31.05
C ILE A 23 -22.38 14.10 29.53
N ILE A 24 -23.44 14.54 28.84
CA ILE A 24 -23.55 14.38 27.39
C ILE A 24 -22.39 15.07 26.66
N ARG A 25 -21.93 16.24 27.12
CA ARG A 25 -20.76 16.93 26.54
C ARG A 25 -19.48 16.13 26.70
N PHE A 26 -19.23 15.56 27.88
CA PHE A 26 -18.07 14.69 28.08
C PHE A 26 -18.12 13.45 27.19
N ALA A 27 -19.29 12.83 27.06
CA ALA A 27 -19.48 11.68 26.17
C ALA A 27 -19.19 12.03 24.70
N VAL A 28 -19.69 13.18 24.22
CA VAL A 28 -19.44 13.62 22.83
C VAL A 28 -17.96 13.93 22.60
N ILE A 29 -17.28 14.59 23.55
CA ILE A 29 -15.85 14.88 23.44
C ILE A 29 -15.04 13.58 23.40
N ALA A 30 -15.37 12.60 24.26
CA ALA A 30 -14.69 11.32 24.29
C ALA A 30 -14.85 10.56 22.96
N VAL A 31 -16.07 10.44 22.45
CA VAL A 31 -16.33 9.76 21.17
C VAL A 31 -15.65 10.49 20.01
N ALA A 32 -15.72 11.83 19.98
CA ALA A 32 -15.07 12.62 18.95
C ALA A 32 -13.55 12.43 18.96
N LEU A 33 -12.92 12.39 20.14
CA LEU A 33 -11.49 12.15 20.28
C LEU A 33 -11.12 10.73 19.82
N SER A 34 -11.86 9.71 20.24
CA SER A 34 -11.62 8.32 19.84
C SER A 34 -11.71 8.14 18.32
N VAL A 35 -12.75 8.70 17.69
CA VAL A 35 -12.92 8.63 16.23
C VAL A 35 -11.83 9.40 15.52
N SER A 36 -11.45 10.58 16.02
CA SER A 36 -10.38 11.40 15.42
C SER A 36 -9.04 10.64 15.41
N VAL A 37 -8.65 10.02 16.52
CA VAL A 37 -7.42 9.23 16.62
C VAL A 37 -7.48 8.00 15.71
N MET A 38 -8.62 7.32 15.66
CA MET A 38 -8.82 6.16 14.78
C MET A 38 -8.64 6.53 13.30
N ILE A 39 -9.24 7.64 12.87
CA ILE A 39 -9.12 8.14 11.49
C ILE A 39 -7.68 8.53 11.19
N ALA A 40 -7.03 9.31 12.07
CA ALA A 40 -5.65 9.74 11.87
C ALA A 40 -4.69 8.55 11.78
N SER A 41 -4.82 7.58 12.69
CA SER A 41 -4.01 6.36 12.69
C SER A 41 -4.19 5.56 11.39
N THR A 42 -5.44 5.35 10.97
CA THR A 42 -5.74 4.58 9.75
C THR A 42 -5.21 5.28 8.49
N ALA A 43 -5.34 6.61 8.42
CA ALA A 43 -4.79 7.40 7.31
C ALA A 43 -3.26 7.30 7.24
N LEU A 44 -2.57 7.34 8.38
CA LEU A 44 -1.12 7.16 8.45
C LEU A 44 -0.71 5.75 8.00
N ILE A 45 -1.34 4.70 8.52
CA ILE A 45 -1.04 3.31 8.13
C ILE A 45 -1.28 3.10 6.62
N ALA A 46 -2.39 3.61 6.10
CA ALA A 46 -2.71 3.50 4.67
C ALA A 46 -1.69 4.26 3.80
N GLY A 47 -1.28 5.46 4.23
CA GLY A 47 -0.26 6.26 3.55
C GLY A 47 1.10 5.55 3.54
N PHE A 48 1.57 5.09 4.70
CA PHE A 48 2.83 4.34 4.80
C PHE A 48 2.80 3.06 3.98
N LYS A 49 1.71 2.29 4.05
CA LYS A 49 1.55 1.08 3.24
C LYS A 49 1.68 1.40 1.76
N ARG A 50 1.03 2.46 1.29
CA ARG A 50 1.11 2.89 -0.12
C ARG A 50 2.53 3.27 -0.52
N GLU A 51 3.21 4.06 0.30
CA GLU A 51 4.57 4.53 0.03
C GLU A 51 5.57 3.37 -0.01
N ILE A 52 5.60 2.54 1.05
CA ILE A 52 6.47 1.36 1.15
C ILE A 52 6.20 0.41 -0.03
N SER A 53 4.92 0.17 -0.35
CA SER A 53 4.58 -0.70 -1.48
C SER A 53 5.11 -0.13 -2.79
N SER A 54 4.90 1.16 -3.05
CA SER A 54 5.40 1.79 -4.28
C SER A 54 6.92 1.72 -4.41
N LYS A 55 7.65 1.96 -3.32
CA LYS A 55 9.12 1.87 -3.28
C LYS A 55 9.59 0.43 -3.45
N ILE A 56 8.95 -0.55 -2.83
CA ILE A 56 9.29 -1.97 -3.01
C ILE A 56 9.06 -2.40 -4.47
N PHE A 57 7.93 -2.04 -5.07
CA PHE A 57 7.64 -2.39 -6.47
C PHE A 57 8.56 -1.68 -7.44
N GLY A 58 8.87 -0.40 -7.20
CA GLY A 58 9.87 0.34 -7.97
C GLY A 58 11.27 -0.26 -7.88
N PHE A 59 11.67 -0.59 -6.65
CA PHE A 59 12.96 -1.19 -6.38
C PHE A 59 13.11 -2.55 -7.05
N TRP A 60 12.15 -3.46 -6.94
CA TRP A 60 12.25 -4.79 -7.55
C TRP A 60 12.01 -4.77 -9.07
N GLY A 61 11.01 -4.00 -9.51
CA GLY A 61 10.48 -4.02 -10.87
C GLY A 61 9.26 -4.94 -10.98
N HIS A 62 8.40 -4.67 -11.97
CA HIS A 62 7.18 -5.45 -12.20
C HIS A 62 7.42 -6.71 -13.03
N ILE A 63 8.48 -6.73 -13.84
CA ILE A 63 8.84 -7.82 -14.75
C ILE A 63 10.32 -8.12 -14.56
N HIS A 64 10.66 -9.39 -14.33
CA HIS A 64 12.04 -9.84 -14.22
C HIS A 64 12.42 -10.70 -15.42
N ILE A 65 13.56 -10.38 -16.04
CA ILE A 65 14.15 -11.17 -17.11
C ILE A 65 15.22 -12.07 -16.48
N SER A 66 14.99 -13.38 -16.52
CA SER A 66 15.92 -14.39 -15.99
C SER A 66 16.20 -15.46 -17.05
N ASP A 67 17.34 -16.13 -16.91
CA ASP A 67 17.71 -17.26 -17.76
C ASP A 67 16.72 -18.43 -17.58
N SER A 68 16.33 -19.09 -18.68
CA SER A 68 15.35 -20.17 -18.66
C SER A 68 15.81 -21.43 -17.92
N GLY A 69 17.12 -21.60 -17.71
CA GLY A 69 17.68 -22.72 -16.93
C GLY A 69 17.55 -22.54 -15.42
N VAL A 70 17.20 -21.34 -14.94
CA VAL A 70 16.98 -21.04 -13.52
C VAL A 70 15.50 -21.26 -13.21
N SER A 71 15.19 -22.39 -12.59
CA SER A 71 13.79 -22.84 -12.52
C SER A 71 12.93 -22.06 -11.53
N ARG A 72 13.47 -21.51 -10.42
CA ARG A 72 12.61 -20.96 -9.34
C ARG A 72 13.19 -19.86 -8.43
N SER A 73 14.50 -19.58 -8.44
CA SER A 73 15.11 -18.70 -7.43
C SER A 73 15.94 -17.58 -8.04
N ILE A 74 15.62 -16.34 -7.67
CA ILE A 74 16.42 -15.14 -8.00
C ILE A 74 17.83 -15.23 -7.39
N LEU A 75 18.01 -16.03 -6.33
CA LEU A 75 19.31 -16.23 -5.68
C LEU A 75 20.26 -17.12 -6.50
N GLU A 76 19.75 -17.86 -7.48
CA GLU A 76 20.51 -18.74 -8.36
C GLU A 76 20.63 -18.15 -9.78
N ALA A 77 20.43 -16.84 -9.92
CA ALA A 77 20.44 -16.17 -11.21
C ALA A 77 21.80 -16.32 -11.90
N LYS A 78 21.79 -16.82 -13.14
CA LYS A 78 22.97 -16.82 -14.01
C LYS A 78 23.11 -15.46 -14.70
N PRO A 79 24.35 -14.96 -14.90
CA PRO A 79 24.56 -13.70 -15.61
C PRO A 79 23.99 -13.77 -17.04
N ILE A 80 23.24 -12.74 -17.42
CA ILE A 80 22.71 -12.56 -18.78
C ILE A 80 23.53 -11.45 -19.45
N SER A 81 23.94 -11.65 -20.70
CA SER A 81 24.62 -10.62 -21.48
C SER A 81 23.68 -9.44 -21.75
N LYS A 82 24.15 -8.20 -21.54
CA LYS A 82 23.39 -6.98 -21.88
C LYS A 82 23.20 -6.78 -23.39
N PHE A 83 23.99 -7.45 -24.23
CA PHE A 83 23.92 -7.35 -25.69
C PHE A 83 22.79 -8.24 -26.22
N GLN A 84 21.54 -7.81 -26.04
CA GLN A 84 20.34 -8.46 -26.54
C GLN A 84 19.58 -7.50 -27.46
N ASP A 85 18.90 -8.03 -28.48
CA ASP A 85 18.16 -7.21 -29.46
C ASP A 85 17.05 -6.34 -28.84
N PHE A 86 16.53 -6.75 -27.67
CA PHE A 86 15.49 -6.02 -26.94
C PHE A 86 16.04 -4.98 -25.97
N TYR A 87 17.35 -4.96 -25.71
CA TYR A 87 17.97 -4.04 -24.74
C TYR A 87 18.73 -2.92 -25.47
N PRO A 88 18.49 -1.64 -25.12
CA PRO A 88 17.58 -1.14 -24.08
C PRO A 88 16.14 -0.89 -24.57
N SER A 89 15.85 -1.05 -25.87
CA SER A 89 14.64 -0.53 -26.55
C SER A 89 13.28 -0.99 -26.02
N ILE A 90 13.23 -2.00 -25.16
CA ILE A 90 11.99 -2.47 -24.54
C ILE A 90 11.33 -1.41 -23.64
N ASP A 91 12.10 -0.43 -23.17
CA ASP A 91 11.62 0.73 -22.41
C ASP A 91 10.77 1.74 -23.21
N THR A 92 10.63 1.52 -24.52
CA THR A 92 9.84 2.36 -25.41
C THR A 92 8.45 1.76 -25.68
N ILE A 93 8.18 0.55 -25.18
CA ILE A 93 6.92 -0.16 -25.42
C ILE A 93 5.78 0.53 -24.66
N GLN A 94 4.80 1.03 -25.41
CA GLN A 94 3.56 1.58 -24.87
C GLN A 94 2.57 0.47 -24.52
N GLN A 95 1.33 0.83 -24.19
CA GLN A 95 0.28 -0.15 -23.90
C GLN A 95 0.06 -1.08 -25.10
N VAL A 96 -0.07 -2.37 -24.81
CA VAL A 96 -0.27 -3.42 -25.82
C VAL A 96 -1.72 -3.88 -25.77
N SER A 97 -2.39 -3.88 -26.93
CA SER A 97 -3.71 -4.51 -27.08
C SER A 97 -3.56 -6.04 -27.02
N TYR A 98 -4.39 -6.69 -26.21
CA TYR A 98 -4.47 -8.13 -26.11
C TYR A 98 -5.93 -8.58 -26.06
N PHE A 99 -6.19 -9.81 -26.48
CA PHE A 99 -7.50 -10.41 -26.40
C PHE A 99 -7.66 -11.16 -25.07
N ALA A 100 -8.65 -10.77 -24.28
CA ALA A 100 -9.03 -11.46 -23.05
C ALA A 100 -10.23 -12.38 -23.32
N TYR A 101 -10.19 -13.60 -22.78
CA TYR A 101 -11.34 -14.49 -22.77
C TYR A 101 -12.18 -14.18 -21.53
N GLU A 102 -13.41 -13.76 -21.75
CA GLU A 102 -14.36 -13.50 -20.67
C GLU A 102 -15.58 -14.40 -20.85
N GLU A 103 -16.11 -14.91 -19.75
CA GLU A 103 -17.33 -15.70 -19.78
C GLU A 103 -18.53 -14.78 -19.54
N TRP A 104 -19.41 -14.69 -20.54
CA TRP A 104 -20.65 -13.95 -20.42
C TRP A 104 -21.85 -14.85 -20.69
N ARG A 105 -22.70 -15.03 -19.67
CA ARG A 105 -23.91 -15.88 -19.73
C ARG A 105 -23.61 -17.31 -20.24
N GLY A 106 -22.50 -17.91 -19.80
CA GLY A 106 -22.10 -19.26 -20.21
C GLY A 106 -21.57 -19.36 -21.65
N ARG A 107 -21.21 -18.23 -22.27
CA ARG A 107 -20.54 -18.18 -23.57
C ARG A 107 -19.21 -17.46 -23.44
N GLU A 108 -18.16 -18.07 -24.00
CA GLU A 108 -16.85 -17.44 -24.12
C GLU A 108 -16.94 -16.31 -25.15
N ILE A 109 -16.61 -15.09 -24.72
CA ILE A 109 -16.46 -13.93 -25.58
C ILE A 109 -15.00 -13.49 -25.54
N THR A 110 -14.49 -13.11 -26.70
CA THR A 110 -13.16 -12.51 -26.82
C THR A 110 -13.32 -11.00 -26.81
N VAL A 111 -12.79 -10.35 -25.77
CA VAL A 111 -12.81 -8.90 -25.62
C VAL A 111 -11.41 -8.37 -25.85
N GLU A 112 -11.27 -7.39 -26.74
CA GLU A 112 -10.01 -6.66 -26.85
C GLU A 112 -9.83 -5.75 -25.64
N ARG A 113 -8.74 -5.93 -24.91
CA ARG A 113 -8.32 -5.09 -23.79
C ARG A 113 -6.94 -4.51 -24.07
N GLN A 114 -6.61 -3.44 -23.37
CA GLN A 114 -5.26 -2.87 -23.39
C GLN A 114 -4.56 -3.19 -22.08
N SER A 115 -3.23 -3.38 -22.13
CA SER A 115 -2.42 -3.45 -20.91
C SER A 115 -2.58 -2.17 -20.10
N ASN A 116 -2.50 -2.28 -18.78
CA ASN A 116 -2.68 -1.13 -17.90
C ASN A 116 -1.68 -0.01 -18.21
N GLU A 117 -0.42 -0.36 -18.46
CA GLU A 117 0.67 0.56 -18.77
C GLU A 117 1.63 -0.07 -19.78
N GLY A 118 2.55 0.74 -20.30
CA GLY A 118 3.73 0.30 -21.05
C GLY A 118 4.91 -0.02 -20.14
N ILE A 119 6.07 -0.28 -20.74
CA ILE A 119 7.33 -0.44 -20.01
C ILE A 119 8.00 0.93 -19.95
N ARG A 120 8.25 1.44 -18.74
CA ARG A 120 8.87 2.77 -18.56
C ARG A 120 10.38 2.73 -18.60
N HIS A 121 10.97 1.68 -18.02
CA HIS A 121 12.40 1.61 -17.77
C HIS A 121 12.85 0.16 -17.62
N ILE A 122 14.06 -0.14 -18.10
CA ILE A 122 14.74 -1.42 -17.90
C ILE A 122 16.05 -1.20 -17.14
N GLN A 123 16.20 -1.91 -16.02
CA GLN A 123 17.36 -1.79 -15.15
C GLN A 123 18.07 -3.13 -15.01
N VAL A 124 19.40 -3.09 -15.09
CA VAL A 124 20.23 -4.26 -14.79
C VAL A 124 20.44 -4.32 -13.29
N PHE A 125 20.27 -5.50 -12.73
CA PHE A 125 20.48 -5.77 -11.32
C PHE A 125 21.26 -7.06 -11.11
N ALA A 126 21.93 -7.15 -9.97
CA ALA A 126 22.56 -8.37 -9.48
C ALA A 126 22.05 -8.65 -8.07
N VAL A 127 21.91 -9.92 -7.70
CA VAL A 127 21.47 -10.30 -6.37
C VAL A 127 22.51 -11.23 -5.75
N THR A 128 22.86 -11.00 -4.50
CA THR A 128 23.81 -11.84 -3.78
C THR A 128 23.31 -12.05 -2.34
N PRO A 129 23.13 -13.29 -1.88
CA PRO A 129 22.81 -13.56 -0.49
C PRO A 129 24.03 -13.25 0.39
N GLY A 130 23.76 -12.72 1.58
CA GLY A 130 24.76 -12.44 2.61
C GLY A 130 24.25 -12.87 3.97
N ILE A 131 25.15 -12.91 4.94
CA ILE A 131 24.81 -13.11 6.35
C ILE A 131 25.36 -11.91 7.10
N ILE A 132 24.52 -11.28 7.90
CA ILE A 132 24.94 -10.24 8.83
C ILE A 132 24.86 -10.80 10.25
N GLN A 133 25.89 -10.55 11.03
CA GLN A 133 25.90 -10.88 12.45
C GLN A 133 25.94 -9.59 13.26
N SER A 134 25.01 -9.45 14.19
CA SER A 134 24.98 -8.35 15.15
C SER A 134 24.83 -8.95 16.55
N ASN A 135 25.83 -8.70 17.41
CA ASN A 135 25.92 -9.34 18.72
C ASN A 135 25.83 -10.87 18.62
N GLU A 136 24.75 -11.45 19.14
CA GLU A 136 24.47 -12.89 19.18
C GLU A 136 23.45 -13.34 18.13
N GLU A 137 22.97 -12.44 17.28
CA GLU A 137 22.00 -12.74 16.23
C GLU A 137 22.67 -12.83 14.86
N ILE A 138 22.29 -13.86 14.12
CA ILE A 138 22.72 -14.11 12.74
C ILE A 138 21.49 -14.00 11.86
N GLU A 139 21.51 -13.08 10.91
CA GLU A 139 20.43 -12.88 9.94
C GLU A 139 20.93 -13.06 8.50
N GLY A 140 20.12 -13.72 7.68
CA GLY A 140 20.32 -13.75 6.24
C GLY A 140 19.81 -12.47 5.60
N ILE A 141 20.66 -11.82 4.80
CA ILE A 141 20.29 -10.65 4.01
C ILE A 141 20.43 -10.95 2.52
N ILE A 142 19.71 -10.20 1.70
CA ILE A 142 19.85 -10.25 0.24
C ILE A 142 20.31 -8.87 -0.21
N LEU A 143 21.49 -8.82 -0.81
CA LEU A 143 22.04 -7.60 -1.40
C LEU A 143 21.60 -7.52 -2.86
N LYS A 144 20.98 -6.40 -3.25
CA LYS A 144 20.69 -6.08 -4.64
C LYS A 144 21.66 -5.01 -5.13
N GLY A 145 22.53 -5.38 -6.06
CA GLY A 145 23.33 -4.45 -6.84
C GLY A 145 22.51 -3.84 -7.99
N VAL A 146 22.77 -2.58 -8.28
CA VAL A 146 22.17 -1.84 -9.41
C VAL A 146 23.28 -1.29 -10.29
N ASP A 147 23.01 -1.17 -11.59
CA ASP A 147 23.95 -0.63 -12.56
C ASP A 147 23.84 0.90 -12.69
N SER A 148 24.74 1.55 -13.44
CA SER A 148 24.71 3.01 -13.66
C SER A 148 23.43 3.54 -14.31
N GLY A 149 22.65 2.66 -14.96
CA GLY A 149 21.37 3.00 -15.56
C GLY A 149 20.18 3.01 -14.60
N PHE A 150 20.37 2.79 -13.30
CA PHE A 150 19.29 2.75 -12.32
C PHE A 150 18.62 4.10 -12.11
N ASP A 151 17.28 4.13 -12.19
CA ASP A 151 16.47 5.32 -11.95
C ASP A 151 16.20 5.52 -10.45
N TRP A 152 16.90 6.48 -9.85
CA TRP A 152 16.75 6.82 -8.44
C TRP A 152 15.48 7.62 -8.12
N GLU A 153 14.77 8.18 -9.12
CA GLU A 153 13.51 8.90 -8.86
C GLU A 153 12.41 7.95 -8.36
N PHE A 154 12.55 6.65 -8.61
CA PHE A 154 11.64 5.63 -8.14
C PHE A 154 11.83 5.21 -6.67
N MET A 155 12.85 5.74 -6.00
CA MET A 155 13.28 5.34 -4.67
C MET A 155 12.83 6.28 -3.54
#